data_AF-A0AB37SRS4-F1
#
_entry.id   AF-A0AB37SRS4-F1
#
_cell.length_a   1.000
_cell.length_b   1.000
_cell.length_c   1.000
_cell.angle_alpha   90.00
_cell.angle_beta   90.00
_cell.angle_gamma   90.00
#
_symmetry.space_group_name_H-M   'P 1'
#
loop_
_entity.id
_entity.type
_entity.pdbx_description
1 polymer ?
#
loop_
_entity_poly.entity_id
_entity_poly.type
_entity_poly.pdbx_seq_one_letter_code
_entity_poly.pdbx_strand_id
1 'polypeptide(L)'
;MPTVPDDSLLDDPARLAEADTAGLLRAAAMAGAQVRATAEAAAELELSDRLDVGRPRSLVLIDRPGVSRTLTRMIAALLTPSCPVPVVVAEVVPSWIGALDVVFAHTDDAGDRELAASLERAARFGATVVLSAPAEGPVAASVAGKGLLLAPRIPVPPEMAFPRGLAAALLTANALGLLVADLEQLADHLDAEAEKDYLSRDSFANPAKAMALKMADRQPLLWGLDPVAVAVGEHAAHAFAAHAAVVCDAEDYRQALARPALRRAALSGGRDRDIFADPEEGNGSAPRVLLLSVRTGPAAEAARYQAEDLLPGADVIAPAEEIETDEIVRAAVLALRFELAAVYLGLAVGSIGGAGRYTPATA
;
A
#
# COMPACT_ATOMS: atom_id res chain seq x y z
N MET A 1 -12.64 3.37 25.82
CA MET A 1 -13.14 4.70 25.41
C MET A 1 -12.43 5.01 24.11
N PRO A 2 -13.11 5.31 23.00
CA PRO A 2 -12.42 5.83 21.82
C PRO A 2 -11.68 7.09 22.26
N THR A 3 -10.36 7.10 22.08
CA THR A 3 -9.54 8.27 22.35
C THR A 3 -9.80 9.25 21.22
N VAL A 4 -10.42 10.38 21.55
CA VAL A 4 -10.60 11.50 20.61
C VAL A 4 -9.20 11.92 20.13
N PRO A 5 -8.95 12.02 18.82
CA PRO A 5 -7.65 12.46 18.29
C PRO A 5 -7.26 13.83 18.85
N ASP A 6 -6.00 14.00 19.28
CA ASP A 6 -5.46 15.31 19.61
C ASP A 6 -5.03 16.03 18.32
N ASP A 7 -5.98 16.70 17.66
CA ASP A 7 -5.71 17.44 16.41
C ASP A 7 -4.60 18.47 16.57
N SER A 8 -4.44 19.05 17.78
CA SER A 8 -3.38 20.03 18.07
C SER A 8 -1.98 19.43 18.00
N LEU A 9 -1.86 18.12 18.16
CA LEU A 9 -0.58 17.41 18.00
C LEU A 9 -0.08 17.51 16.56
N LEU A 10 -0.98 17.46 15.57
CA LEU A 10 -0.59 17.46 14.16
C LEU A 10 0.10 18.77 13.75
N ASP A 11 -0.16 19.88 14.44
CA ASP A 11 0.47 21.18 14.20
C ASP A 11 1.61 21.51 15.19
N ASP A 12 2.04 20.53 16.01
CA ASP A 12 3.20 20.64 16.89
C ASP A 12 4.30 19.65 16.45
N PRO A 13 5.25 20.11 15.58
CA PRO A 13 6.35 19.30 15.09
C PRO A 13 7.22 18.67 16.19
N ALA A 14 7.42 19.38 17.31
CA ALA A 14 8.26 18.90 18.41
C ALA A 14 7.57 17.75 19.13
N ARG A 15 6.29 17.91 19.46
CA ARG A 15 5.49 16.84 20.07
C ARG A 15 5.32 15.63 19.15
N LEU A 16 5.19 15.82 17.84
CA LEU A 16 5.16 14.72 16.88
C LEU A 16 6.46 13.91 16.88
N ALA A 17 7.60 14.60 16.86
CA ALA A 17 8.91 13.95 16.90
C ALA A 17 9.15 13.20 18.23
N GLU A 18 8.66 13.75 19.35
CA GLU A 18 8.70 13.08 20.65
C GLU A 18 7.77 11.85 20.71
N ALA A 19 6.60 11.92 20.08
CA ALA A 19 5.64 10.82 20.03
C ALA A 19 6.11 9.67 19.13
N ASP A 20 6.78 9.96 18.01
CA ASP A 20 7.27 8.96 17.04
C ASP A 20 8.54 8.22 17.52
N THR A 21 8.43 7.53 18.65
CA THR A 21 9.55 6.79 19.27
C THR A 21 10.08 5.64 18.40
N ALA A 22 9.25 5.14 17.48
CA ALA A 22 9.63 4.07 16.55
C ALA A 22 10.25 4.61 15.24
N GLY A 23 10.25 5.93 15.03
CA GLY A 23 10.81 6.57 13.84
C GLY A 23 10.03 6.23 12.55
N LEU A 24 8.72 6.02 12.65
CA LEU A 24 7.86 5.63 11.53
C LEU A 24 7.74 6.74 10.48
N LEU A 25 7.67 8.01 10.89
CA LEU A 25 7.65 9.14 9.94
C LEU A 25 8.95 9.20 9.14
N ARG A 26 10.08 8.95 9.81
CA ARG A 26 11.37 8.85 9.14
C ARG A 26 11.42 7.65 8.20
N ALA A 27 10.93 6.48 8.63
CA ALA A 27 10.93 5.28 7.80
C ALA A 27 10.08 5.44 6.53
N ALA A 28 8.89 6.04 6.65
CA ALA A 28 8.04 6.36 5.50
C ALA A 28 8.72 7.37 4.56
N ALA A 29 9.40 8.38 5.10
CA ALA A 29 10.18 9.34 4.29
C ALA A 29 11.38 8.72 3.55
N MET A 30 11.77 7.47 3.87
CA MET A 30 12.81 6.73 3.14
C MET A 30 12.27 5.97 1.92
N ALA A 31 11.01 6.16 1.51
CA ALA A 31 10.39 5.46 0.39
C ALA A 31 11.22 5.54 -0.91
N GLY A 32 11.64 6.73 -1.35
CA GLY A 32 12.48 6.87 -2.55
C GLY A 32 13.87 6.24 -2.37
N ALA A 33 14.46 6.30 -1.17
CA ALA A 33 15.71 5.61 -0.86
C ALA A 33 15.57 4.08 -0.95
N GLN A 34 14.45 3.51 -0.47
CA GLN A 34 14.14 2.09 -0.60
C GLN A 34 14.06 1.66 -2.07
N VAL A 35 13.39 2.47 -2.93
CA VAL A 35 13.28 2.20 -4.36
C VAL A 35 14.65 2.20 -5.03
N ARG A 36 15.47 3.25 -4.82
CA ARG A 36 16.81 3.35 -5.43
C ARG A 36 17.73 2.22 -4.99
N ALA A 37 17.74 1.90 -3.70
CA ALA A 37 18.59 0.82 -3.18
C ALA A 37 18.17 -0.56 -3.72
N THR A 38 16.86 -0.76 -3.98
CA THR A 38 16.36 -1.98 -4.62
C THR A 38 16.74 -2.05 -6.09
N ALA A 39 16.68 -0.93 -6.81
CA ALA A 39 17.12 -0.83 -8.19
C ALA A 39 18.63 -1.10 -8.34
N GLU A 40 19.45 -0.54 -7.44
CA GLU A 40 20.89 -0.81 -7.38
C GLU A 40 21.17 -2.30 -7.11
N ALA A 41 20.45 -2.91 -6.15
CA ALA A 41 20.57 -4.35 -5.89
C ALA A 41 20.20 -5.21 -7.10
N ALA A 42 19.16 -4.83 -7.84
CA ALA A 42 18.77 -5.53 -9.07
C ALA A 42 19.80 -5.38 -10.19
N ALA A 43 20.39 -4.20 -10.34
CA ALA A 43 21.45 -3.96 -11.31
C ALA A 43 22.71 -4.78 -11.01
N GLU A 44 23.15 -4.84 -9.75
CA GLU A 44 24.29 -5.67 -9.33
C GLU A 44 24.06 -7.17 -9.53
N LEU A 45 22.81 -7.62 -9.44
CA LEU A 45 22.42 -9.01 -9.72
C LEU A 45 22.25 -9.31 -11.21
N GLU A 46 22.40 -8.31 -12.07
CA GLU A 46 22.11 -8.41 -13.51
C GLU A 46 20.68 -8.96 -13.72
N LEU A 47 19.71 -8.47 -12.94
CA LEU A 47 18.35 -9.02 -12.88
C LEU A 47 17.71 -9.12 -14.27
N SER A 48 17.87 -8.08 -15.10
CA SER A 48 17.34 -8.05 -16.46
C SER A 48 17.91 -9.16 -17.33
N ASP A 49 19.24 -9.36 -17.33
CA ASP A 49 19.89 -10.39 -18.14
C ASP A 49 19.50 -11.80 -17.68
N ARG A 50 19.34 -11.98 -16.37
CA ARG A 50 18.90 -13.27 -15.79
C ARG A 50 17.43 -13.58 -15.99
N LEU A 51 16.62 -12.55 -16.27
CA LEU A 51 15.21 -12.67 -16.60
C LEU A 51 14.92 -12.51 -18.10
N ASP A 52 15.96 -12.48 -18.96
CA ASP A 52 15.82 -12.59 -20.41
C ASP A 52 15.48 -14.03 -20.83
N VAL A 53 14.37 -14.54 -20.28
CA VAL A 53 13.81 -15.88 -20.54
C VAL A 53 12.78 -15.85 -21.68
N GLY A 54 12.70 -14.73 -22.40
CA GLY A 54 11.60 -14.41 -23.30
C GLY A 54 10.29 -14.20 -22.54
N ARG A 55 9.16 -14.43 -23.23
CA ARG A 55 7.83 -14.28 -22.61
C ARG A 55 7.55 -15.49 -21.70
N PRO A 56 7.35 -15.30 -20.38
CA PRO A 56 7.01 -16.40 -19.49
C PRO A 56 5.62 -16.95 -19.80
N ARG A 57 5.35 -18.19 -19.37
CA ARG A 57 4.02 -18.79 -19.41
C ARG A 57 3.07 -18.11 -18.43
N SER A 58 3.56 -17.76 -17.24
CA SER A 58 2.81 -17.03 -16.22
C SER A 58 3.74 -16.29 -15.27
N LEU A 59 3.22 -15.23 -14.64
CA LEU A 59 3.82 -14.58 -13.49
C LEU A 59 2.98 -14.94 -12.25
N VAL A 60 3.58 -15.65 -11.30
CA VAL A 60 2.94 -16.03 -10.05
C VAL A 60 3.44 -15.11 -8.94
N LEU A 61 2.53 -14.35 -8.34
CA LEU A 61 2.79 -13.46 -7.21
C LEU A 61 2.39 -14.20 -5.93
N ILE A 62 3.35 -14.43 -5.04
CA ILE A 62 3.10 -15.10 -3.76
C ILE A 62 2.70 -14.07 -2.71
N ASP A 63 1.43 -14.11 -2.31
CA ASP A 63 0.85 -13.30 -1.26
C ASP A 63 1.23 -13.87 0.11
N ARG A 64 1.90 -13.06 0.94
CA ARG A 64 2.25 -13.37 2.33
C ARG A 64 1.70 -12.30 3.29
N PRO A 65 1.64 -12.58 4.61
CA PRO A 65 1.20 -11.59 5.60
C PRO A 65 1.97 -10.26 5.53
N GLY A 66 1.31 -9.19 6.01
CA GLY A 66 1.85 -7.83 5.98
C GLY A 66 1.68 -7.14 4.62
N VAL A 67 2.60 -6.25 4.28
CA VAL A 67 2.56 -5.42 3.06
C VAL A 67 2.58 -6.24 1.77
N SER A 68 3.08 -7.48 1.81
CA SER A 68 3.13 -8.40 0.65
C SER A 68 1.74 -8.66 0.05
N ARG A 69 0.70 -8.77 0.88
CA ARG A 69 -0.68 -8.95 0.42
C ARG A 69 -1.17 -7.80 -0.44
N THR A 70 -0.99 -6.57 0.03
CA THR A 70 -1.45 -5.38 -0.69
C THR A 70 -0.55 -5.06 -1.89
N LEU A 71 0.74 -5.38 -1.79
CA LEU A 71 1.72 -5.29 -2.88
C LEU A 71 1.34 -6.19 -4.06
N THR A 72 1.08 -7.48 -3.81
CA THR A 72 0.75 -8.43 -4.88
C THR A 72 -0.53 -8.03 -5.62
N ARG A 73 -1.52 -7.49 -4.90
CA ARG A 73 -2.75 -6.93 -5.49
C ARG A 73 -2.49 -5.67 -6.30
N MET A 74 -1.64 -4.77 -5.82
CA MET A 74 -1.20 -3.58 -6.58
C MET A 74 -0.57 -3.96 -7.91
N ILE A 75 0.39 -4.88 -7.89
CA ILE A 75 1.10 -5.34 -9.09
C ILE A 75 0.15 -6.07 -10.04
N ALA A 76 -0.75 -6.91 -9.51
CA ALA A 76 -1.77 -7.54 -10.33
C ALA A 76 -2.69 -6.51 -10.99
N ALA A 77 -3.13 -5.47 -10.27
CA ALA A 77 -3.99 -4.42 -10.79
C ALA A 77 -3.33 -3.57 -11.89
N LEU A 78 -2.03 -3.27 -11.74
CA LEU A 78 -1.23 -2.58 -12.75
C LEU A 78 -1.05 -3.43 -14.02
N LEU A 79 -0.86 -4.74 -13.88
CA LEU A 79 -0.63 -5.64 -15.01
C LEU A 79 -1.92 -6.07 -15.73
N THR A 80 -3.01 -6.38 -15.01
CA THR A 80 -4.21 -7.04 -15.55
C THR A 80 -4.81 -6.43 -16.83
N PRO A 81 -4.86 -5.10 -17.03
CA PRO A 81 -5.50 -4.53 -18.23
C PRO A 81 -4.83 -4.91 -19.56
N SER A 82 -3.53 -5.15 -19.53
CA SER A 82 -2.69 -5.23 -20.74
C SER A 82 -1.63 -6.33 -20.69
N CYS A 83 -1.51 -7.06 -19.58
CA CYS A 83 -0.46 -8.05 -19.42
C CYS A 83 -0.59 -9.14 -20.48
N PRO A 84 0.49 -9.43 -21.23
CA PRO A 84 0.44 -10.48 -22.24
C PRO A 84 0.38 -11.87 -21.59
N VAL A 85 0.64 -12.05 -20.31
CA VAL A 85 0.66 -13.37 -19.66
C VAL A 85 -0.32 -13.41 -18.49
N PRO A 86 -0.82 -14.59 -18.11
CA PRO A 86 -1.58 -14.74 -16.87
C PRO A 86 -0.75 -14.28 -15.67
N VAL A 87 -1.34 -13.37 -14.88
CA VAL A 87 -0.83 -12.99 -13.56
C VAL A 87 -1.67 -13.72 -12.51
N VAL A 88 -1.02 -14.54 -11.68
CA VAL A 88 -1.68 -15.39 -10.70
C VAL A 88 -1.23 -14.97 -9.31
N VAL A 89 -2.17 -14.49 -8.48
CA VAL A 89 -1.91 -14.26 -7.05
C VAL A 89 -2.27 -15.53 -6.28
N ALA A 90 -1.35 -16.04 -5.45
CA ALA A 90 -1.57 -17.24 -4.65
C ALA A 90 -0.81 -17.19 -3.33
N GLU A 91 -1.30 -17.86 -2.28
CA GLU A 91 -0.61 -17.91 -0.98
C GLU A 91 0.56 -18.93 -0.97
N VAL A 92 0.50 -19.91 -1.88
CA VAL A 92 1.53 -20.93 -2.10
C VAL A 92 1.72 -21.17 -3.60
N VAL A 93 2.90 -21.62 -3.99
CA VAL A 93 3.25 -21.92 -5.39
C VAL A 93 2.33 -23.02 -5.91
N PRO A 94 1.57 -22.76 -7.00
CA PRO A 94 0.63 -23.72 -7.57
C PRO A 94 1.29 -25.03 -8.02
N SER A 95 0.53 -26.13 -8.00
CA SER A 95 1.05 -27.46 -8.36
C SER A 95 1.43 -27.61 -9.83
N TRP A 96 0.93 -26.73 -10.70
CA TRP A 96 1.22 -26.74 -12.13
C TRP A 96 2.46 -25.94 -12.51
N ILE A 97 3.17 -25.33 -11.54
CA ILE A 97 4.38 -24.54 -11.77
C ILE A 97 5.44 -25.33 -12.55
N GLY A 98 6.19 -24.67 -13.42
CA GLY A 98 7.26 -25.28 -14.19
C GLY A 98 8.28 -24.27 -14.74
N ALA A 99 9.20 -24.76 -15.56
CA ALA A 99 10.38 -24.03 -16.02
C ALA A 99 10.12 -22.81 -16.92
N LEU A 100 8.87 -22.56 -17.32
CA LEU A 100 8.48 -21.39 -18.10
C LEU A 100 7.74 -20.34 -17.26
N ASP A 101 7.53 -20.58 -15.97
CA ASP A 101 6.89 -19.61 -15.08
C ASP A 101 7.92 -18.83 -14.29
N VAL A 102 7.52 -17.61 -13.91
CA VAL A 102 8.26 -16.78 -12.96
C VAL A 102 7.44 -16.67 -11.69
N VAL A 103 8.10 -16.87 -10.55
CA VAL A 103 7.52 -16.70 -9.22
C VAL A 103 8.16 -15.49 -8.58
N PHE A 104 7.36 -14.50 -8.19
CA PHE A 104 7.78 -13.37 -7.40
C PHE A 104 7.21 -13.48 -5.97
N ALA A 105 8.05 -13.24 -4.97
CA ALA A 105 7.62 -13.15 -3.58
C ALA A 105 8.32 -11.99 -2.87
N HIS A 106 7.61 -11.38 -1.92
CA HIS A 106 8.15 -10.40 -1.00
C HIS A 106 7.77 -10.77 0.43
N THR A 107 8.73 -10.67 1.35
CA THR A 107 8.51 -10.87 2.78
C THR A 107 9.59 -10.16 3.60
N ASP A 108 9.26 -9.72 4.81
CA ASP A 108 10.23 -9.36 5.85
C ASP A 108 10.38 -10.46 6.91
N ASP A 109 9.48 -11.45 6.92
CA ASP A 109 9.60 -12.63 7.78
C ASP A 109 10.55 -13.65 7.14
N ALA A 110 11.82 -13.58 7.54
CA ALA A 110 12.86 -14.54 7.16
C ALA A 110 12.54 -15.98 7.61
N GLY A 111 11.71 -16.13 8.65
CA GLY A 111 11.39 -17.38 9.32
C GLY A 111 10.20 -18.16 8.72
N ASP A 112 9.52 -17.60 7.72
CA ASP A 112 8.33 -18.20 7.11
C ASP A 112 8.64 -19.54 6.42
N ARG A 113 8.38 -20.63 7.14
CA ARG A 113 8.65 -21.99 6.66
C ARG A 113 7.73 -22.44 5.52
N GLU A 114 6.51 -21.91 5.48
CA GLU A 114 5.57 -22.26 4.41
C GLU A 114 6.01 -21.61 3.10
N LEU A 115 6.39 -20.33 3.15
CA LEU A 115 6.99 -19.66 2.01
C LEU A 115 8.28 -20.37 1.57
N ALA A 116 9.19 -20.69 2.50
CA ALA A 116 10.43 -21.39 2.16
C ALA A 116 10.17 -22.71 1.41
N ALA A 117 9.26 -23.56 1.92
CA ALA A 117 8.89 -24.82 1.26
C ALA A 117 8.21 -24.60 -0.11
N SER A 118 7.43 -23.53 -0.22
CA SER A 118 6.75 -23.12 -1.46
C SER A 118 7.75 -22.68 -2.54
N LEU A 119 8.75 -21.87 -2.19
CA LEU A 119 9.79 -21.41 -3.11
C LEU A 119 10.77 -22.52 -3.49
N GLU A 120 11.13 -23.39 -2.55
CA GLU A 120 11.94 -24.59 -2.85
C GLU A 120 11.24 -25.47 -3.90
N ARG A 121 9.92 -25.62 -3.79
CA ARG A 121 9.12 -26.33 -4.79
C ARG A 121 9.21 -25.68 -6.17
N ALA A 122 9.05 -24.35 -6.26
CA ALA A 122 9.18 -23.62 -7.52
C ALA A 122 10.55 -23.87 -8.17
N ALA A 123 11.62 -23.69 -7.40
CA ALA A 123 12.99 -23.92 -7.86
C ALA A 123 13.23 -25.38 -8.29
N ARG A 124 12.65 -26.36 -7.58
CA ARG A 124 12.73 -27.78 -7.94
C ARG A 124 12.06 -28.10 -9.27
N PHE A 125 10.97 -27.42 -9.60
CA PHE A 125 10.28 -27.57 -10.89
C PHE A 125 10.84 -26.66 -11.99
N GLY A 126 11.96 -25.98 -11.72
CA GLY A 126 12.71 -25.17 -12.68
C GLY A 126 12.13 -23.79 -12.91
N ALA A 127 11.10 -23.37 -12.16
CA ALA A 127 10.57 -22.01 -12.28
C ALA A 127 11.60 -20.99 -11.81
N THR A 128 11.66 -19.86 -12.49
CA THR A 128 12.54 -18.76 -12.09
C THR A 128 11.93 -18.06 -10.88
N VAL A 129 12.70 -17.93 -9.80
CA VAL A 129 12.22 -17.32 -8.56
C VAL A 129 12.92 -15.99 -8.33
N VAL A 130 12.15 -14.92 -8.16
CA VAL A 130 12.61 -13.61 -7.69
C VAL A 130 12.04 -13.36 -6.31
N LEU A 131 12.91 -13.06 -5.35
CA LEU A 131 12.57 -12.93 -3.95
C LEU A 131 13.07 -11.59 -3.42
N SER A 132 12.20 -10.78 -2.85
CA SER A 132 12.56 -9.61 -2.06
C SER A 132 12.41 -9.94 -0.58
N ALA A 133 13.50 -10.31 0.10
CA ALA A 133 13.48 -10.77 1.49
C ALA A 133 14.83 -10.55 2.20
N PRO A 134 14.88 -10.60 3.55
CA PRO A 134 16.14 -10.63 4.28
C PRO A 134 17.11 -11.69 3.75
N ALA A 135 18.42 -11.41 3.82
CA ALA A 135 19.47 -12.29 3.28
C ALA A 135 19.70 -13.58 4.09
N GLU A 136 19.11 -13.66 5.29
CA GLU A 136 19.26 -14.78 6.22
C GLU A 136 17.94 -15.54 6.38
N GLY A 137 18.02 -16.71 7.02
CA GLY A 137 16.86 -17.52 7.38
C GLY A 137 16.41 -18.53 6.32
N PRO A 138 15.41 -19.38 6.66
CA PRO A 138 14.94 -20.45 5.79
C PRO A 138 14.40 -19.96 4.45
N VAL A 139 13.79 -18.77 4.40
CA VAL A 139 13.25 -18.21 3.15
C VAL A 139 14.39 -17.93 2.15
N ALA A 140 15.44 -17.22 2.54
CA ALA A 140 16.59 -16.97 1.68
C ALA A 140 17.31 -18.28 1.28
N ALA A 141 17.46 -19.22 2.23
CA ALA A 141 18.09 -20.51 1.98
C ALA A 141 17.33 -21.35 0.93
N SER A 142 16.00 -21.24 0.86
CA SER A 142 15.17 -22.01 -0.08
C SER A 142 15.44 -21.71 -1.56
N VAL A 143 15.95 -20.52 -1.86
CA VAL A 143 16.27 -20.06 -3.22
C VAL A 143 17.78 -19.94 -3.47
N ALA A 144 18.61 -20.30 -2.49
CA ALA A 144 20.06 -20.13 -2.59
C ALA A 144 20.65 -20.85 -3.82
N GLY A 145 21.34 -20.09 -4.67
CA GLY A 145 21.96 -20.57 -5.90
C GLY A 145 21.00 -20.90 -7.05
N LYS A 146 19.68 -20.73 -6.87
CA LYS A 146 18.65 -21.07 -7.87
C LYS A 146 17.69 -19.91 -8.19
N GLY A 147 17.48 -19.00 -7.25
CA GLY A 147 16.67 -17.80 -7.42
C GLY A 147 17.48 -16.51 -7.31
N LEU A 148 16.79 -15.39 -7.48
CA LEU A 148 17.32 -14.03 -7.49
C LEU A 148 16.83 -13.33 -6.22
N LEU A 149 17.74 -13.04 -5.29
CA LEU A 149 17.42 -12.47 -3.98
C LEU A 149 17.76 -10.98 -3.92
N LEU A 150 16.74 -10.14 -3.86
CA LEU A 150 16.84 -8.70 -3.63
C LEU A 150 16.74 -8.41 -2.12
N ALA A 151 17.89 -8.45 -1.45
CA ALA A 151 17.98 -8.22 -0.01
C ALA A 151 17.79 -6.73 0.36
N PRO A 152 17.14 -6.43 1.50
CA PRO A 152 16.95 -5.05 1.96
C PRO A 152 18.30 -4.39 2.31
N ARG A 153 18.53 -3.19 1.77
CA ARG A 153 19.70 -2.34 2.07
C ARG A 153 19.37 -1.15 2.97
N ILE A 154 18.12 -0.72 2.92
CA ILE A 154 17.59 0.36 3.74
C ILE A 154 16.81 -0.28 4.89
N PRO A 155 17.25 -0.13 6.15
CA PRO A 155 16.55 -0.70 7.29
C PRO A 155 15.30 0.13 7.60
N VAL A 156 14.14 -0.45 7.40
CA VAL A 156 12.83 0.09 7.82
C VAL A 156 12.05 -1.01 8.54
N PRO A 157 11.08 -0.66 9.39
CA PRO A 157 10.14 -1.64 9.93
C PRO A 157 9.41 -2.38 8.80
N PRO A 158 9.06 -3.68 8.98
CA PRO A 158 8.37 -4.48 7.96
C PRO A 158 7.11 -3.83 7.40
N GLU A 159 6.35 -3.16 8.24
CA GLU A 159 5.13 -2.43 7.88
C GLU A 159 5.37 -1.22 6.97
N MET A 160 6.61 -0.72 6.87
CA MET A 160 7.02 0.39 5.98
C MET A 160 7.82 -0.08 4.75
N ALA A 161 7.83 -1.39 4.49
CA ALA A 161 8.63 -1.98 3.42
C ALA A 161 7.92 -2.05 2.05
N PHE A 162 6.70 -1.50 1.94
CA PHE A 162 5.94 -1.50 0.70
C PHE A 162 6.71 -0.90 -0.49
N PRO A 163 7.44 0.24 -0.38
CA PRO A 163 8.22 0.79 -1.49
C PRO A 163 9.31 -0.17 -2.01
N ARG A 164 10.02 -0.88 -1.12
CA ARG A 164 10.99 -1.91 -1.49
C ARG A 164 10.34 -3.06 -2.25
N GLY A 165 9.23 -3.58 -1.73
CA GLY A 165 8.50 -4.66 -2.37
C GLY A 165 7.94 -4.27 -3.74
N LEU A 166 7.40 -3.06 -3.86
CA LEU A 166 6.90 -2.49 -5.11
C LEU A 166 8.01 -2.35 -6.13
N ALA A 167 9.16 -1.77 -5.76
CA ALA A 167 10.31 -1.65 -6.64
C ALA A 167 10.79 -3.01 -7.14
N ALA A 168 10.93 -4.01 -6.25
CA ALA A 168 11.36 -5.35 -6.63
C ALA A 168 10.39 -6.02 -7.62
N ALA A 169 9.08 -5.87 -7.42
CA ALA A 169 8.07 -6.42 -8.30
C ALA A 169 8.02 -5.70 -9.66
N LEU A 170 8.12 -4.36 -9.67
CA LEU A 170 8.19 -3.56 -10.89
C LEU A 170 9.44 -3.88 -11.70
N LEU A 171 10.60 -4.01 -11.07
CA LEU A 171 11.84 -4.43 -11.72
C LEU A 171 11.71 -5.83 -12.34
N THR A 172 11.07 -6.77 -11.62
CA THR A 172 10.77 -8.10 -12.15
C THR A 172 9.86 -8.02 -13.38
N ALA A 173 8.78 -7.24 -13.32
CA ALA A 173 7.83 -7.10 -14.42
C ALA A 173 8.43 -6.36 -15.63
N ASN A 174 9.26 -5.34 -15.40
CA ASN A 174 10.05 -4.64 -16.41
C ASN A 174 11.01 -5.59 -17.13
N ALA A 175 11.77 -6.38 -16.39
CA ALA A 175 12.74 -7.32 -16.95
C ALA A 175 12.07 -8.39 -17.82
N LEU A 176 10.82 -8.76 -17.49
CA LEU A 176 10.00 -9.68 -18.28
C LEU A 176 9.24 -9.00 -19.44
N GLY A 177 9.36 -7.68 -19.59
CA GLY A 177 8.65 -6.90 -20.61
C GLY A 177 7.12 -6.88 -20.44
N LEU A 178 6.62 -7.02 -19.20
CA LEU A 178 5.19 -7.10 -18.91
C LEU A 178 4.54 -5.73 -18.65
N LEU A 179 5.35 -4.75 -18.25
CA LEU A 179 5.00 -3.34 -18.14
C LEU A 179 6.28 -2.51 -18.34
N VAL A 180 6.13 -1.18 -18.34
CA VAL A 180 7.26 -0.23 -18.35
C VAL A 180 7.12 0.66 -17.13
N ALA A 181 8.13 0.67 -16.27
CA ALA A 181 8.22 1.50 -15.09
C ALA A 181 9.59 2.20 -15.02
N ASP A 182 9.60 3.50 -14.79
CA ASP A 182 10.81 4.26 -14.50
C ASP A 182 11.00 4.36 -12.97
N LEU A 183 11.94 3.57 -12.44
CA LEU A 183 12.16 3.51 -10.99
C LEU A 183 12.89 4.74 -10.44
N GLU A 184 13.64 5.47 -11.27
CA GLU A 184 14.29 6.72 -10.87
C GLU A 184 13.23 7.81 -10.74
N GLN A 185 12.37 7.96 -11.76
CA GLN A 185 11.22 8.87 -11.70
C GLN A 185 10.29 8.54 -10.53
N LEU A 186 10.02 7.25 -10.29
CA LEU A 186 9.22 6.81 -9.15
C LEU A 186 9.84 7.25 -7.82
N ALA A 187 11.15 7.03 -7.64
CA ALA A 187 11.83 7.40 -6.41
C ALA A 187 11.80 8.92 -6.17
N ASP A 188 12.00 9.73 -7.21
CA ASP A 188 11.96 11.19 -7.11
C ASP A 188 10.58 11.70 -6.68
N HIS A 189 9.50 11.10 -7.20
CA HIS A 189 8.14 11.48 -6.82
C HIS A 189 7.79 11.05 -5.39
N LEU A 190 8.29 9.90 -4.93
CA LEU A 190 8.12 9.47 -3.54
C LEU A 190 8.87 10.38 -2.56
N ASP A 191 10.09 10.82 -2.90
CA ASP A 191 10.83 11.79 -2.08
C ASP A 191 10.13 13.16 -2.06
N ALA A 192 9.64 13.62 -3.21
CA ALA A 192 8.90 14.88 -3.30
C ALA A 192 7.59 14.83 -2.48
N GLU A 193 6.89 13.69 -2.48
CA GLU A 193 5.72 13.52 -1.62
C GLU A 193 6.10 13.50 -0.14
N ALA A 194 7.12 12.74 0.24
CA ALA A 194 7.61 12.72 1.62
C ALA A 194 8.02 14.12 2.12
N GLU A 195 8.57 14.97 1.25
CA GLU A 195 8.89 16.37 1.59
C GLU A 195 7.62 17.22 1.80
N LYS A 196 6.57 17.03 0.99
CA LYS A 196 5.26 17.70 1.17
C LYS A 196 4.55 17.23 2.43
N ASP A 197 4.73 15.97 2.78
CA ASP A 197 4.13 15.34 3.95
C ASP A 197 5.04 15.45 5.19
N TYR A 198 6.12 16.22 5.12
CA TYR A 198 7.07 16.37 6.21
C TYR A 198 6.43 16.94 7.48
N LEU A 199 6.84 16.41 8.64
CA LEU A 199 6.22 16.67 9.94
C LEU A 199 6.21 18.15 10.35
N SER A 200 7.16 18.96 9.87
CA SER A 200 7.24 20.39 10.20
C SER A 200 6.27 21.26 9.42
N ARG A 201 5.60 20.73 8.38
CA ARG A 201 4.55 21.45 7.64
C ARG A 201 3.25 21.42 8.43
N ASP A 202 2.51 22.52 8.42
CA ASP A 202 1.19 22.58 9.04
C ASP A 202 0.19 21.62 8.36
N SER A 203 -0.87 21.28 9.07
CA SER A 203 -1.93 20.38 8.61
C SER A 203 -2.65 20.88 7.35
N PHE A 204 -2.61 22.18 7.06
CA PHE A 204 -3.20 22.77 5.87
C PHE A 204 -2.35 22.54 4.61
N ALA A 205 -1.03 22.61 4.73
CA ALA A 205 -0.10 22.43 3.62
C ALA A 205 0.45 20.99 3.49
N ASN A 206 0.10 20.09 4.40
CA ASN A 206 0.53 18.69 4.45
C ASN A 206 -0.62 17.75 4.02
N PRO A 207 -0.60 17.19 2.79
CA PRO A 207 -1.63 16.28 2.30
C PRO A 207 -1.92 15.08 3.19
N ALA A 208 -0.89 14.45 3.77
CA ALA A 208 -1.07 13.32 4.68
C ALA A 208 -1.76 13.70 6.00
N LYS A 209 -1.43 14.86 6.61
CA LYS A 209 -2.12 15.35 7.81
C LYS A 209 -3.57 15.74 7.50
N ALA A 210 -3.81 16.39 6.36
CA ALA A 210 -5.17 16.69 5.89
C ALA A 210 -5.98 15.39 5.68
N MET A 211 -5.36 14.34 5.14
CA MET A 211 -5.97 13.01 5.00
C MET A 211 -6.25 12.35 6.35
N ALA A 212 -5.33 12.44 7.32
CA ALA A 212 -5.51 11.93 8.68
C ALA A 212 -6.71 12.59 9.37
N LEU A 213 -6.81 13.92 9.31
CA LEU A 213 -7.95 14.69 9.82
C LEU A 213 -9.27 14.31 9.15
N LYS A 214 -9.25 13.95 7.86
CA LYS A 214 -10.46 13.45 7.18
C LYS A 214 -10.93 12.10 7.74
N MET A 215 -10.02 11.24 8.20
CA MET A 215 -10.33 9.91 8.76
C MET A 215 -10.63 9.94 10.26
N ALA A 216 -10.19 10.97 10.96
CA ALA A 216 -10.42 11.18 12.39
C ALA A 216 -11.91 11.05 12.75
N ASP A 217 -12.21 10.21 13.76
CA ASP A 217 -13.57 9.94 14.26
C ASP A 217 -14.60 9.52 13.18
N ARG A 218 -14.13 8.93 12.07
CA ARG A 218 -14.97 8.40 10.97
C ARG A 218 -14.68 6.93 10.71
N GLN A 219 -15.63 6.24 10.06
CA GLN A 219 -15.41 4.91 9.50
C GLN A 219 -15.11 5.07 8.00
N PRO A 220 -13.84 4.95 7.56
CA PRO A 220 -13.49 5.19 6.16
C PRO A 220 -14.02 4.08 5.24
N LEU A 221 -14.65 4.50 4.15
CA LEU A 221 -15.07 3.65 3.04
C LEU A 221 -14.24 4.04 1.81
N LEU A 222 -13.14 3.30 1.58
CA LEU A 222 -12.12 3.55 0.56
C LEU A 222 -12.52 2.85 -0.75
N TRP A 223 -13.32 3.52 -1.57
CA TRP A 223 -13.93 2.92 -2.75
C TRP A 223 -13.19 3.30 -4.02
N GLY A 224 -12.57 2.32 -4.69
CA GLY A 224 -11.82 2.53 -5.91
C GLY A 224 -12.72 2.61 -7.15
N LEU A 225 -12.45 3.58 -8.01
CA LEU A 225 -13.14 3.77 -9.30
C LEU A 225 -12.45 3.03 -10.46
N ASP A 226 -11.23 2.54 -10.23
CA ASP A 226 -10.48 1.71 -11.14
C ASP A 226 -9.69 0.63 -10.35
N PRO A 227 -9.24 -0.46 -10.99
CA PRO A 227 -8.59 -1.57 -10.29
C PRO A 227 -7.33 -1.18 -9.51
N VAL A 228 -6.56 -0.19 -9.98
CA VAL A 228 -5.35 0.27 -9.30
C VAL A 228 -5.74 1.07 -8.07
N ALA A 229 -6.76 1.93 -8.18
CA ALA A 229 -7.32 2.65 -7.05
C ALA A 229 -7.91 1.71 -5.97
N VAL A 230 -8.50 0.57 -6.36
CA VAL A 230 -8.94 -0.46 -5.40
C VAL A 230 -7.74 -1.02 -4.64
N ALA A 231 -6.67 -1.40 -5.33
CA ALA A 231 -5.47 -1.92 -4.68
C ALA A 231 -4.79 -0.88 -3.76
N VAL A 232 -4.79 0.41 -4.14
CA VAL A 232 -4.36 1.50 -3.24
C VAL A 232 -5.27 1.59 -2.01
N GLY A 233 -6.58 1.49 -2.18
CA GLY A 233 -7.54 1.48 -1.08
C GLY A 233 -7.33 0.31 -0.11
N GLU A 234 -7.04 -0.88 -0.61
CA GLU A 234 -6.70 -2.05 0.22
C GLU A 234 -5.38 -1.84 0.99
N HIS A 235 -4.38 -1.24 0.35
CA HIS A 235 -3.13 -0.86 1.02
C HIS A 235 -3.35 0.19 2.11
N ALA A 236 -4.14 1.21 1.82
CA ALA A 236 -4.51 2.23 2.79
C ALA A 236 -5.29 1.63 3.98
N ALA A 237 -6.23 0.72 3.74
CA ALA A 237 -6.94 0.00 4.80
C ALA A 237 -5.98 -0.81 5.69
N HIS A 238 -4.97 -1.45 5.08
CA HIS A 238 -3.91 -2.14 5.83
C HIS A 238 -3.10 -1.16 6.69
N ALA A 239 -2.66 -0.03 6.13
CA ALA A 239 -1.89 0.98 6.85
C ALA A 239 -2.67 1.59 8.02
N PHE A 240 -3.93 1.96 7.83
CA PHE A 240 -4.79 2.48 8.89
C PHE A 240 -5.04 1.47 10.01
N ALA A 241 -5.22 0.19 9.67
CA ALA A 241 -5.34 -0.86 10.67
C ALA A 241 -4.03 -1.07 11.45
N ALA A 242 -2.89 -1.03 10.76
CA ALA A 242 -1.57 -1.25 11.35
C ALA A 242 -1.11 -0.10 12.26
N HIS A 243 -1.39 1.15 11.86
CA HIS A 243 -0.82 2.33 12.52
C HIS A 243 -1.81 3.14 13.34
N ALA A 244 -3.10 3.09 13.02
CA ALA A 244 -4.12 3.89 13.70
C ALA A 244 -5.22 3.06 14.40
N ALA A 245 -5.16 1.72 14.29
CA ALA A 245 -6.22 0.81 14.72
C ALA A 245 -7.61 1.17 14.13
N VAL A 246 -7.63 1.75 12.92
CA VAL A 246 -8.85 2.13 12.20
C VAL A 246 -9.22 1.05 11.20
N VAL A 247 -10.48 0.59 11.27
CA VAL A 247 -11.05 -0.37 10.33
C VAL A 247 -11.67 0.36 9.15
N CYS A 248 -11.20 0.05 7.94
CA CYS A 248 -11.71 0.60 6.70
C CYS A 248 -12.45 -0.48 5.90
N ASP A 249 -13.50 -0.10 5.18
CA ASP A 249 -14.00 -0.90 4.06
C ASP A 249 -13.26 -0.46 2.80
N ALA A 250 -12.60 -1.38 2.10
CA ALA A 250 -11.93 -1.10 0.83
C ALA A 250 -12.50 -2.03 -0.25
N GLU A 251 -12.98 -1.46 -1.35
CA GLU A 251 -13.66 -2.23 -2.39
C GLU A 251 -13.76 -1.46 -3.72
N ASP A 252 -14.00 -2.17 -4.83
CA ASP A 252 -14.49 -1.57 -6.07
C ASP A 252 -15.82 -0.84 -5.82
N TYR A 253 -15.91 0.41 -6.27
CA TYR A 253 -17.08 1.25 -6.05
C TYR A 253 -18.41 0.59 -6.45
N ARG A 254 -18.46 -0.13 -7.58
CA ARG A 254 -19.69 -0.78 -8.03
C ARG A 254 -20.04 -1.98 -7.17
N GLN A 255 -19.04 -2.73 -6.72
CA GLN A 255 -19.22 -3.82 -5.75
C GLN A 255 -19.69 -3.29 -4.40
N ALA A 256 -19.15 -2.16 -3.94
CA ALA A 256 -19.58 -1.50 -2.72
C ALA A 256 -21.05 -1.05 -2.79
N LEU A 257 -21.47 -0.47 -3.93
CA LEU A 257 -22.87 -0.11 -4.16
C LEU A 257 -23.82 -1.32 -4.17
N ALA A 258 -23.31 -2.51 -4.51
CA ALA A 258 -24.07 -3.76 -4.45
C ALA A 258 -24.27 -4.26 -3.00
N ARG A 259 -23.82 -3.53 -1.98
CA ARG A 259 -24.04 -3.79 -0.54
C ARG A 259 -25.11 -2.82 -0.01
N PRO A 260 -26.42 -3.17 -0.02
CA PRO A 260 -27.49 -2.18 0.16
C PRO A 260 -27.54 -1.53 1.55
N ALA A 261 -27.10 -2.24 2.59
CA ALA A 261 -27.00 -1.67 3.94
C ALA A 261 -25.88 -0.63 4.03
N LEU A 262 -24.69 -0.96 3.53
CA LEU A 262 -23.54 -0.07 3.53
C LEU A 262 -23.76 1.15 2.64
N ARG A 263 -24.33 0.96 1.44
CA ARG A 263 -24.72 2.06 0.55
C ARG A 263 -25.67 3.06 1.22
N ARG A 264 -26.68 2.59 1.96
CA ARG A 264 -27.60 3.48 2.69
C ARG A 264 -26.87 4.24 3.81
N ALA A 265 -25.96 3.57 4.52
CA ALA A 265 -25.15 4.20 5.54
C ALA A 265 -24.23 5.28 4.94
N ALA A 266 -23.55 4.97 3.83
CA ALA A 266 -22.70 5.91 3.08
C ALA A 266 -23.46 7.17 2.61
N LEU A 267 -24.65 6.99 2.03
CA LEU A 267 -25.52 8.11 1.62
C LEU A 267 -26.01 8.98 2.79
N SER A 268 -26.12 8.37 3.98
CA SER A 268 -26.59 9.07 5.18
C SER A 268 -25.44 9.75 5.93
N GLY A 269 -24.24 9.17 5.92
CA GLY A 269 -23.04 9.69 6.60
C GLY A 269 -22.37 10.88 5.90
N GLY A 270 -22.61 11.04 4.59
CA GLY A 270 -22.16 12.21 3.82
C GLY A 270 -23.07 13.44 3.94
N ARG A 271 -24.22 13.34 4.62
CA ARG A 271 -24.91 14.54 5.08
C ARG A 271 -24.09 15.09 6.23
N ASP A 272 -23.57 16.31 6.06
CA ASP A 272 -23.00 17.09 7.16
C ASP A 272 -23.84 16.84 8.40
N ARG A 273 -23.18 16.42 9.50
CA ARG A 273 -23.84 16.18 10.78
C ARG A 273 -24.81 17.33 10.98
N ASP A 274 -26.12 17.03 11.04
CA ASP A 274 -27.10 18.03 11.40
C ASP A 274 -26.56 18.72 12.65
N ILE A 275 -26.33 20.03 12.57
CA ILE A 275 -25.73 20.82 13.66
C ILE A 275 -26.59 20.76 14.93
N PHE A 276 -27.82 20.24 14.80
CA PHE A 276 -28.78 19.99 15.87
C PHE A 276 -28.91 18.52 16.28
N ALA A 277 -28.21 17.59 15.62
CA ALA A 277 -28.17 16.17 16.03
C ALA A 277 -27.32 16.02 17.29
N ASP A 278 -27.87 15.35 18.30
CA ASP A 278 -27.20 15.10 19.56
C ASP A 278 -25.96 14.19 19.33
N PRO A 279 -24.75 14.62 19.73
CA PRO A 279 -23.53 13.80 19.64
C PRO A 279 -23.65 12.45 20.34
N GLU A 280 -24.52 12.31 21.35
CA GLU A 280 -24.71 11.08 22.13
C GLU A 280 -25.73 10.10 21.52
N GLU A 281 -26.53 10.51 20.51
CA GLU A 281 -27.56 9.65 19.91
C GLU A 281 -27.00 8.64 18.87
N GLY A 282 -25.73 8.76 18.49
CA GLY A 282 -25.07 7.91 17.50
C GLY A 282 -24.20 6.80 18.11
N ASN A 283 -24.70 5.57 18.16
CA ASN A 283 -23.88 4.40 18.49
C ASN A 283 -22.99 4.00 17.30
N GLY A 284 -21.89 4.71 17.07
CA GLY A 284 -20.85 4.32 16.11
C GLY A 284 -20.22 5.48 15.36
N SER A 285 -19.03 5.23 14.80
CA SER A 285 -18.33 6.17 13.94
C SER A 285 -19.07 6.34 12.62
N ALA A 286 -19.33 7.59 12.20
CA ALA A 286 -20.10 7.85 10.99
C ALA A 286 -19.30 7.44 9.74
N PRO A 287 -19.91 6.72 8.78
CA PRO A 287 -19.21 6.32 7.56
C PRO A 287 -18.85 7.54 6.73
N ARG A 288 -17.62 7.55 6.19
CA ARG A 288 -17.14 8.58 5.27
C ARG A 288 -16.60 7.94 4.00
N VAL A 289 -17.20 8.26 2.86
CA VAL A 289 -16.79 7.70 1.57
C VAL A 289 -15.65 8.50 0.99
N LEU A 290 -14.59 7.79 0.59
CA LEU A 290 -13.49 8.30 -0.20
C LEU A 290 -13.50 7.56 -1.54
N LEU A 291 -13.78 8.28 -2.62
CA LEU A 291 -13.69 7.78 -3.99
C LEU A 291 -12.26 7.95 -4.50
N LEU A 292 -11.58 6.84 -4.76
CA LEU A 292 -10.20 6.83 -5.23
C LEU A 292 -10.16 6.65 -6.75
N SER A 293 -9.41 7.49 -7.46
CA SER A 293 -9.23 7.38 -8.92
C SER A 293 -7.78 7.60 -9.31
N VAL A 294 -7.08 6.56 -9.77
CA VAL A 294 -5.67 6.63 -10.18
C VAL A 294 -5.54 6.78 -11.69
N ARG A 295 -6.45 6.18 -12.46
CA ARG A 295 -6.43 6.27 -13.93
C ARG A 295 -6.95 7.61 -14.44
N THR A 296 -6.50 7.96 -15.63
CA THR A 296 -6.85 9.20 -16.33
C THR A 296 -7.56 8.94 -17.65
N GLY A 297 -8.09 10.00 -18.24
CA GLY A 297 -8.75 9.98 -19.54
C GLY A 297 -10.28 9.95 -19.44
N PRO A 298 -10.98 10.07 -20.60
CA PRO A 298 -12.41 10.36 -20.63
C PRO A 298 -13.29 9.32 -19.90
N ALA A 299 -12.89 8.04 -19.93
CA ALA A 299 -13.63 6.98 -19.25
C ALA A 299 -13.49 7.08 -17.71
N ALA A 300 -12.31 7.42 -17.20
CA ALA A 300 -12.08 7.61 -15.77
C ALA A 300 -12.80 8.87 -15.27
N GLU A 301 -12.74 9.97 -16.04
CA GLU A 301 -13.47 11.20 -15.75
C GLU A 301 -14.99 10.98 -15.70
N ALA A 302 -15.54 10.24 -16.66
CA ALA A 302 -16.96 9.90 -16.68
C ALA A 302 -17.37 9.01 -15.50
N ALA A 303 -16.54 8.02 -15.14
CA ALA A 303 -16.79 7.14 -14.00
C ALA A 303 -16.78 7.92 -12.68
N ARG A 304 -15.85 8.86 -12.53
CA ARG A 304 -15.78 9.78 -11.39
C ARG A 304 -17.01 10.68 -11.29
N TYR A 305 -17.37 11.36 -12.38
CA TYR A 305 -18.57 12.20 -12.42
C TYR A 305 -19.84 11.42 -12.04
N GLN A 306 -19.99 10.19 -12.55
CA GLN A 306 -21.12 9.33 -12.20
C GLN A 306 -21.10 8.93 -10.72
N ALA A 307 -19.93 8.66 -10.15
CA ALA A 307 -19.81 8.27 -8.75
C ALA A 307 -20.11 9.44 -7.80
N GLU A 308 -19.65 10.65 -8.14
CA GLU A 308 -19.96 11.88 -7.41
C GLU A 308 -21.46 12.21 -7.42
N ASP A 309 -22.13 12.08 -8.57
CA ASP A 309 -23.59 12.29 -8.67
C ASP A 309 -24.39 11.31 -7.79
N LEU A 310 -23.93 10.07 -7.72
CA LEU A 310 -24.54 9.03 -6.88
C LEU A 310 -24.22 9.19 -5.39
N LEU A 311 -23.09 9.82 -5.05
CA LEU A 311 -22.62 10.03 -3.67
C LEU A 311 -22.15 11.48 -3.49
N PRO A 312 -23.08 12.45 -3.43
CA PRO A 312 -22.73 13.88 -3.41
C PRO A 312 -21.96 14.35 -2.16
N GLY A 313 -21.86 13.52 -1.12
CA GLY A 313 -21.06 13.77 0.08
C GLY A 313 -19.76 12.98 0.17
N ALA A 314 -19.34 12.31 -0.91
CA ALA A 314 -18.08 11.59 -0.94
C ALA A 314 -16.90 12.54 -1.19
N ASP A 315 -15.79 12.31 -0.49
CA ASP A 315 -14.51 12.92 -0.82
C ASP A 315 -13.91 12.23 -2.03
N VAL A 316 -13.46 12.99 -3.02
CA VAL A 316 -12.79 12.44 -4.20
C VAL A 316 -11.29 12.65 -4.07
N ILE A 317 -10.52 11.58 -4.26
CA ILE A 317 -9.06 11.60 -4.23
C ILE A 317 -8.56 11.09 -5.57
N ALA A 318 -8.09 12.04 -6.39
CA ALA A 318 -7.60 11.80 -7.73
C ALA A 318 -6.17 12.37 -7.86
N PRO A 319 -5.10 11.60 -7.56
CA PRO A 319 -3.72 12.08 -7.66
C PRO A 319 -3.35 12.65 -9.03
N ALA A 320 -4.09 12.31 -10.08
CA ALA A 320 -3.91 12.87 -11.41
C ALA A 320 -4.18 14.38 -11.52
N GLU A 321 -4.88 14.99 -10.56
CA GLU A 321 -5.08 16.45 -10.52
C GLU A 321 -3.82 17.20 -10.04
N GLU A 322 -2.94 16.51 -9.32
CA GLU A 322 -1.72 17.08 -8.74
C GLU A 322 -0.45 16.56 -9.45
N ILE A 323 -0.52 15.37 -10.06
CA ILE A 323 0.65 14.62 -10.54
C ILE A 323 0.45 14.18 -12.00
N GLU A 324 1.10 14.90 -12.92
CA GLU A 324 1.09 14.66 -14.36
C GLU A 324 2.13 13.60 -14.78
N THR A 325 1.94 12.36 -14.32
CA THR A 325 2.88 11.23 -14.57
C THR A 325 2.15 9.95 -15.02
N ASP A 326 2.77 8.77 -14.96
CA ASP A 326 2.11 7.50 -15.24
C ASP A 326 1.23 7.00 -14.06
N GLU A 327 0.49 5.90 -14.29
CA GLU A 327 -0.37 5.32 -13.25
C GLU A 327 0.40 4.63 -12.11
N ILE A 328 1.63 4.18 -12.34
CA ILE A 328 2.48 3.50 -11.35
C ILE A 328 2.92 4.52 -10.30
N VAL A 329 3.45 5.65 -10.74
CA VAL A 329 3.90 6.72 -9.86
C VAL A 329 2.72 7.31 -9.08
N ARG A 330 1.57 7.56 -9.73
CA ARG A 330 0.36 8.03 -9.03
C ARG A 330 -0.11 7.06 -7.95
N ALA A 331 -0.12 5.76 -8.24
CA ALA A 331 -0.54 4.74 -7.28
C ALA A 331 0.42 4.68 -6.08
N ALA A 332 1.72 4.71 -6.32
CA ALA A 332 2.74 4.64 -5.28
C ALA A 332 2.77 5.90 -4.40
N VAL A 333 2.62 7.08 -4.99
CA VAL A 333 2.53 8.35 -4.23
C VAL A 333 1.27 8.36 -3.37
N LEU A 334 0.12 7.94 -3.90
CA LEU A 334 -1.11 7.88 -3.13
C LEU A 334 -1.01 6.84 -1.98
N ALA A 335 -0.37 5.69 -2.23
CA ALA A 335 -0.08 4.69 -1.19
C ALA A 335 0.77 5.30 -0.06
N LEU A 336 1.88 5.98 -0.38
CA LEU A 336 2.74 6.64 0.61
C LEU A 336 1.99 7.71 1.41
N ARG A 337 1.16 8.53 0.74
CA ARG A 337 0.31 9.53 1.39
C ARG A 337 -0.62 8.89 2.42
N PHE A 338 -1.19 7.73 2.11
CA PHE A 338 -2.03 6.97 3.05
C PHE A 338 -1.23 6.33 4.19
N GLU A 339 -0.03 5.80 3.93
CA GLU A 339 0.87 5.30 4.99
C GLU A 339 1.21 6.42 5.99
N LEU A 340 1.62 7.59 5.51
CA LEU A 340 1.91 8.76 6.35
C LEU A 340 0.66 9.26 7.08
N ALA A 341 -0.50 9.31 6.42
CA ALA A 341 -1.76 9.68 7.06
C ALA A 341 -2.13 8.73 8.20
N ALA A 342 -1.92 7.42 8.01
CA ALA A 342 -2.16 6.42 9.04
C ALA A 342 -1.21 6.57 10.22
N VAL A 343 0.07 6.89 9.98
CA VAL A 343 1.04 7.19 11.06
C VAL A 343 0.64 8.45 11.82
N TYR A 344 0.32 9.55 11.12
CA TYR A 344 -0.10 10.80 11.77
C TYR A 344 -1.36 10.60 12.63
N LEU A 345 -2.38 9.92 12.09
CA LEU A 345 -3.58 9.60 12.85
C LEU A 345 -3.25 8.72 14.05
N GLY A 346 -2.40 7.72 13.85
CA GLY A 346 -1.98 6.80 14.88
C GLY A 346 -1.29 7.46 16.07
N LEU A 347 -0.40 8.42 15.79
CA LEU A 347 0.27 9.25 16.78
C LEU A 347 -0.71 10.18 17.49
N ALA A 348 -1.63 10.82 16.76
CA ALA A 348 -2.65 11.73 17.31
C ALA A 348 -3.65 11.01 18.24
N VAL A 349 -3.99 9.75 17.94
CA VAL A 349 -4.88 8.90 18.74
C VAL A 349 -4.13 8.19 19.87
N GLY A 350 -2.80 8.16 19.83
CA GLY A 350 -1.93 7.47 20.79
C GLY A 350 -1.96 5.94 20.66
N SER A 351 -2.38 5.42 19.50
CA SER A 351 -2.37 3.98 19.17
C SER A 351 -0.97 3.45 18.87
N ILE A 352 -0.09 4.34 18.40
CA ILE A 352 1.35 4.15 18.23
C ILE A 352 2.08 5.31 18.90
N GLY A 353 3.36 5.13 19.23
CA GLY A 353 4.16 6.14 19.91
C GLY A 353 4.10 6.08 21.44
N GLY A 354 5.21 6.45 22.08
CA GLY A 354 5.57 6.19 23.48
C GLY A 354 4.75 6.86 24.59
N ALA A 355 3.47 7.17 24.39
CA ALA A 355 2.54 7.54 25.46
C ALA A 355 1.35 6.57 25.62
N GLY A 356 1.25 5.55 24.77
CA GLY A 356 0.32 4.42 24.95
C GLY A 356 0.87 3.44 25.98
N ARG A 357 0.24 3.37 27.16
CA ARG A 357 0.53 2.42 28.25
C ARG A 357 0.57 0.98 27.72
N TYR A 358 1.76 0.50 27.36
CA TYR A 358 2.01 -0.93 27.26
C TYR A 358 2.27 -1.46 28.68
N THR A 359 1.21 -1.67 29.46
CA THR A 359 1.27 -2.73 30.46
C THR A 359 1.24 -4.04 29.68
N PRO A 360 2.31 -4.86 29.71
CA PRO A 360 2.25 -6.19 29.10
C PRO A 360 1.08 -6.94 29.75
N ALA A 361 0.27 -7.59 28.91
CA ALA A 361 -0.72 -8.55 29.36
C ALA A 361 0.01 -9.80 29.88
N THR A 362 0.60 -9.69 31.07
CA THR A 362 1.02 -10.83 31.89
C THR A 362 0.46 -10.65 33.29
N ALA A 363 -0.67 -11.31 33.52
CA ALA A 363 -1.02 -11.97 34.78
C ALA A 363 -1.77 -13.26 34.45
#